data_AF-A0A5K7YXY0-F1
#
_entry.id   AF-A0A5K7YXY0-F1
#
_cell.length_a   1.000
_cell.length_b   1.000
_cell.length_c   1.000
_cell.angle_alpha   90.00
_cell.angle_beta   90.00
_cell.angle_gamma   90.00
#
_symmetry.space_group_name_H-M   'P 1'
#
loop_
_entity.id
_entity.type
_entity.pdbx_description
1 polymer ?
#
loop_
_entity_poly.entity_id
_entity_poly.type
_entity_poly.pdbx_seq_one_letter_code
_entity_poly.pdbx_strand_id
1 'polypeptide(L)' 'MTDESDDIMNETIFLNLLKMTVENHGCTIVDLDLENHIVNLDGPDDAVDACARAIAELVGD' A
#
# COMPACT_ATOMS: atom_id res chain seq x y z
N MET A 1 -19.59 22.62 -6.99
CA MET A 1 -18.81 21.66 -7.80
C MET A 1 -17.93 20.98 -6.78
N THR A 2 -18.41 19.87 -6.25
CA THR A 2 -17.90 19.21 -5.05
C THR A 2 -16.59 18.49 -5.38
N ASP A 3 -15.49 18.99 -4.85
CA ASP A 3 -14.55 18.26 -3.96
C ASP A 3 -14.05 16.85 -4.34
N GLU A 4 -14.05 16.44 -5.61
CA GLU A 4 -13.43 15.16 -6.06
C GLU A 4 -11.89 15.21 -6.17
N SER A 5 -11.24 16.23 -5.61
CA SER A 5 -9.77 16.38 -5.68
C SER A 5 -9.05 15.88 -4.42
N ASP A 6 -9.74 15.73 -3.29
CA ASP A 6 -9.12 15.33 -2.02
C ASP A 6 -8.86 13.81 -1.94
N ASP A 7 -9.74 12.97 -2.49
CA ASP A 7 -9.54 11.51 -2.54
C ASP A 7 -8.36 11.10 -3.45
N ILE A 8 -8.22 11.69 -4.63
CA ILE A 8 -7.15 11.33 -5.59
C ILE A 8 -5.76 11.70 -5.04
N MET A 9 -5.67 12.81 -4.29
CA MET A 9 -4.44 13.16 -3.58
C MET A 9 -4.11 12.13 -2.51
N ASN A 10 -5.11 11.63 -1.78
CA ASN A 10 -4.92 10.62 -0.76
C ASN A 10 -4.50 9.26 -1.35
N GLU A 11 -5.11 8.82 -2.46
CA GLU A 11 -4.74 7.57 -3.16
C GLU A 11 -3.30 7.60 -3.68
N THR A 12 -2.89 8.72 -4.28
CA THR A 12 -1.51 8.85 -4.80
C THR A 12 -0.49 8.87 -3.66
N ILE A 13 -0.82 9.51 -2.54
CA ILE A 13 0.01 9.51 -1.33
C ILE A 13 0.09 8.11 -0.74
N PHE A 14 -1.04 7.40 -0.67
CA PHE A 14 -1.13 6.03 -0.19
C PHE A 14 -0.27 5.08 -1.03
N LEU A 15 -0.39 5.14 -2.36
CA LEU A 15 0.42 4.33 -3.28
C LEU A 15 1.92 4.61 -3.13
N ASN A 16 2.32 5.88 -2.95
CA ASN A 16 3.72 6.23 -2.73
C ASN A 16 4.24 5.70 -1.38
N LEU A 17 3.44 5.78 -0.31
CA LEU A 17 3.78 5.23 1.00
C LEU A 17 3.89 3.70 0.93
N LEU A 18 2.95 3.05 0.26
CA LEU A 18 2.99 1.61 0.00
C LEU A 18 4.26 1.23 -0.74
N LYS A 19 4.59 1.93 -1.84
CA LYS A 19 5.83 1.72 -2.60
C LYS A 19 7.08 1.87 -1.75
N MET A 20 7.17 2.95 -0.96
CA MET A 20 8.31 3.16 -0.06
C MET A 20 8.42 2.04 0.98
N THR A 21 7.30 1.60 1.56
CA THR A 21 7.28 0.53 2.57
C THR A 21 7.72 -0.79 1.98
N VAL A 22 7.22 -1.17 0.80
CA VAL A 22 7.61 -2.43 0.16
C VAL A 22 9.06 -2.40 -0.33
N GLU A 23 9.53 -1.30 -0.90
CA GLU A 23 10.93 -1.15 -1.29
C GLU A 23 11.87 -1.18 -0.07
N ASN A 24 11.45 -0.58 1.05
CA ASN A 24 12.23 -0.57 2.29
C ASN A 24 12.34 -1.95 2.94
N HIS A 25 11.32 -2.79 2.80
CA HIS A 25 11.29 -4.17 3.30
C HIS A 25 11.75 -5.20 2.28
N GLY A 26 12.00 -4.81 1.02
CA GLY A 26 12.42 -5.71 -0.05
C GLY A 26 11.29 -6.55 -0.65
N CYS A 27 10.04 -6.15 -0.46
CA CYS A 27 8.89 -6.74 -1.13
C CYS A 27 8.60 -6.02 -2.45
N THR A 28 7.92 -6.71 -3.35
CA THR A 28 7.42 -6.14 -4.60
C THR A 28 5.90 -6.17 -4.58
N ILE A 29 5.24 -5.06 -4.91
CA ILE A 29 3.79 -5.08 -5.14
C ILE A 29 3.57 -5.71 -6.50
N VAL A 30 2.89 -6.87 -6.51
CA VAL A 30 2.54 -7.57 -7.75
C VAL A 30 1.23 -7.03 -8.30
N ASP A 31 0.29 -6.81 -7.39
CA ASP A 31 -1.07 -6.43 -7.71
C ASP A 31 -1.64 -5.65 -6.53
N LEU A 32 -2.43 -4.63 -6.84
CA LEU A 32 -2.98 -3.75 -5.81
C LEU A 32 -4.38 -3.35 -6.25
N ASP A 33 -5.35 -3.85 -5.52
CA ASP A 33 -6.77 -3.66 -5.76
C ASP A 33 -7.32 -2.70 -4.70
N LEU A 34 -7.39 -1.43 -5.06
CA LEU A 34 -7.93 -0.38 -4.21
C LEU A 34 -9.43 -0.51 -4.01
N GLU A 35 -10.17 -1.11 -4.95
CA GLU A 35 -11.62 -1.27 -4.86
C GLU A 35 -11.99 -2.28 -3.76
N ASN A 36 -11.21 -3.36 -3.66
CA ASN A 36 -11.38 -4.40 -2.64
C ASN A 36 -10.44 -4.23 -1.43
N HIS A 37 -9.59 -3.19 -1.41
CA HIS A 37 -8.51 -3.00 -0.44
C HIS A 37 -7.60 -4.24 -0.28
N ILE A 38 -7.24 -4.88 -1.40
CA ILE A 38 -6.35 -6.03 -1.43
C ILE A 38 -4.98 -5.60 -1.96
N VAL A 39 -3.92 -5.93 -1.22
CA VAL A 39 -2.54 -5.73 -1.66
C VAL A 39 -1.87 -7.09 -1.80
N ASN A 40 -1.47 -7.45 -3.03
CA ASN A 40 -0.67 -8.64 -3.29
C ASN A 40 0.80 -8.26 -3.35
N LEU A 41 1.57 -8.90 -2.47
CA LEU A 41 3.00 -8.73 -2.34
C LEU A 41 3.70 -10.01 -2.80
N ASP A 42 4.77 -9.86 -3.57
CA ASP A 42 5.72 -10.91 -3.91
C ASP A 42 7.04 -10.63 -3.21
N GLY A 43 7.59 -11.68 -2.64
CA GLY A 43 8.78 -11.62 -1.84
C GLY A 43 8.88 -12.89 -0.98
N PRO A 44 10.00 -13.05 -0.26
CA PRO A 44 10.12 -14.11 0.72
C PRO A 44 9.11 -13.90 1.86
N ASP A 45 8.59 -14.99 2.43
CA ASP A 45 7.47 -14.96 3.39
C ASP A 45 7.71 -14.00 4.57
N ASP A 46 8.95 -13.87 5.03
CA ASP A 46 9.39 -12.96 6.09
C ASP A 46 9.31 -11.48 5.70
N ALA A 47 9.61 -11.16 4.44
CA ALA A 47 9.45 -9.80 3.91
C ALA A 47 7.96 -9.47 3.71
N VAL A 48 7.18 -10.40 3.14
CA VAL A 48 5.75 -10.20 2.88
C VAL A 48 4.98 -9.92 4.17
N ASP A 49 5.25 -10.68 5.25
CA ASP A 49 4.60 -10.47 6.55
C ASP A 49 4.96 -9.08 7.14
N ALA A 50 6.25 -8.69 7.07
CA ALA A 50 6.71 -7.38 7.51
C ALA A 50 6.07 -6.23 6.70
N CYS A 51 5.99 -6.39 5.37
CA CYS A 51 5.33 -5.44 4.48
C CYS A 51 3.84 -5.32 4.78
N ALA A 52 3.11 -6.44 4.88
CA ALA A 52 1.69 -6.43 5.17
C ALA A 52 1.39 -5.73 6.50
N ARG A 53 2.24 -5.96 7.51
CA ARG A 53 2.12 -5.34 8.83
C ARG A 53 2.41 -3.84 8.80
N ALA A 54 3.45 -3.41 8.11
CA ALA A 54 3.76 -2.00 7.93
C ALA A 54 2.69 -1.26 7.12
N ILE A 55 2.09 -1.91 6.12
CA ILE A 55 0.96 -1.37 5.35
C ILE A 55 -0.28 -1.24 6.25
N ALA A 56 -0.58 -2.25 7.08
CA ALA A 56 -1.69 -2.17 8.04
C ALA A 56 -1.51 -1.01 9.04
N GLU A 57 -0.27 -0.74 9.48
CA GLU A 57 0.04 0.43 10.31
C GLU A 57 -0.15 1.76 9.58
N LEU A 58 0.05 1.80 8.26
CA LEU A 58 -0.18 2.99 7.43
C LEU A 58 -1.66 3.26 7.14
N VAL A 59 -2.45 2.20 6.93
CA VAL A 59 -3.89 2.31 6.69
C VAL A 59 -4.63 2.76 7.96
N GLY A 60 -4.06 2.48 9.14
CA GLY A 60 -4.59 2.96 10.42
C GLY A 60 -5.96 2.37 10.73
N ASP A 61 -5.98 1.19 11.36
CA ASP A 61 -7.18 0.67 12.03
C ASP A 61 -7.58 1.57 13.22
#